data_AF-A0A183AR56-F1
#
_entry.id   AF-A0A183AR56-F1
#
_cell.length_a   1.000
_cell.length_b   1.000
_cell.length_c   1.000
_cell.angle_alpha   90.00
_cell.angle_beta   90.00
_cell.angle_gamma   90.00
#
_symmetry.space_group_name_H-M   'P 1'
#
loop_
_entity.id
_entity.type
_entity.pdbx_description
1 polymer ?
#
loop_
_entity_poly.entity_id
_entity_poly.type
_entity_poly.pdbx_seq_one_letter_code
_entity_poly.pdbx_strand_id
1 'polypeptide(L)'
;MFLLNSTGLGHLCFRLALSRSWAVNTESAPTYAMDSLVDHFDHFSSPDLFEYALTGWLLAKLIRVAHPVVPRGWSTPDLWELCVGLWCFDTLRRLQCNAHAITEVQEDLSDVESISTVRRLSQMRIATGLFPSVSMLNHSCEPSVVNDFHNGYIILRCVKPIGPGDEVFNCYGPHYEHHPDAANRKSLLREQYYFECDCMHCTKPDCSEAHEPSVKQTDAWQTALTVLNNTMVRRTSCSDEAHKTHQTAHEAASQHKHACDTQGKSRPDWVSVERIRQSLSDRPISVENAV
;
A
#
# COMPACT_ATOMS: atom_id res chain seq x y z
N MET A 1 -26.22 0.19 -6.73
CA MET A 1 -26.09 -1.27 -6.54
C MET A 1 -24.63 -1.61 -6.21
N PHE A 2 -24.14 -1.05 -5.11
CA PHE A 2 -22.73 -1.10 -4.67
C PHE A 2 -22.35 -2.41 -3.95
N LEU A 3 -23.35 -3.16 -3.47
CA LEU A 3 -23.18 -4.49 -2.86
C LEU A 3 -22.41 -5.50 -3.73
N LEU A 4 -22.35 -5.28 -5.05
CA LEU A 4 -21.60 -6.13 -5.99
C LEU A 4 -20.40 -5.42 -6.67
N ASN A 5 -20.37 -4.08 -6.70
CA ASN A 5 -19.30 -3.33 -7.37
C ASN A 5 -18.10 -3.01 -6.46
N SER A 6 -18.28 -3.03 -5.13
CA SER A 6 -17.23 -2.71 -4.15
C SER A 6 -16.97 -3.86 -3.18
N THR A 7 -17.02 -5.10 -3.68
CA THR A 7 -16.71 -6.32 -2.89
C THR A 7 -15.39 -6.20 -2.13
N GLY A 8 -14.41 -5.46 -2.68
CA GLY A 8 -13.13 -5.18 -2.02
C GLY A 8 -13.25 -4.50 -0.67
N LEU A 9 -14.02 -3.40 -0.56
CA LEU A 9 -14.14 -2.63 0.69
C LEU A 9 -15.02 -3.35 1.72
N GLY A 10 -16.12 -3.95 1.27
CA GLY A 10 -16.98 -4.77 2.13
C GLY A 10 -16.22 -5.97 2.72
N HIS A 11 -15.44 -6.67 1.89
CA HIS A 11 -14.60 -7.79 2.34
C HIS A 11 -13.49 -7.32 3.29
N LEU A 12 -12.82 -6.20 3.00
CA LEU A 12 -11.82 -5.64 3.90
C LEU A 12 -12.46 -5.27 5.26
N CYS A 13 -13.59 -4.56 5.25
CA CYS A 13 -14.33 -4.21 6.46
C CYS A 13 -14.71 -5.45 7.27
N PHE A 14 -15.22 -6.51 6.62
CA PHE A 14 -15.52 -7.78 7.27
C PHE A 14 -14.30 -8.39 7.96
N ARG A 15 -13.15 -8.46 7.27
CA ARG A 15 -11.91 -8.99 7.86
C ARG A 15 -11.41 -8.15 9.02
N LEU A 16 -11.54 -6.82 8.94
CA LEU A 16 -11.18 -5.92 10.02
C LEU A 16 -12.10 -6.12 11.24
N ALA A 17 -13.41 -6.27 11.01
CA ALA A 17 -14.38 -6.55 12.06
C ALA A 17 -14.12 -7.89 12.77
N LEU A 18 -13.77 -8.94 12.02
CA LEU A 18 -13.38 -10.23 12.61
C LEU A 18 -12.08 -10.16 13.42
N SER A 19 -11.15 -9.30 13.00
CA SER A 19 -9.86 -9.14 13.67
C SER A 19 -9.91 -8.19 14.87
N ARG A 20 -10.99 -7.39 14.99
CA ARG A 20 -11.18 -6.43 16.06
C ARG A 20 -11.47 -7.14 17.39
N SER A 21 -10.84 -6.66 18.46
CA SER A 21 -11.27 -7.02 19.81
C SER A 21 -12.53 -6.25 20.16
N TRP A 22 -13.58 -6.98 20.51
CA TRP A 22 -14.87 -6.42 20.89
C TRP A 22 -15.14 -6.51 22.39
N ALA A 23 -14.13 -6.88 23.17
CA ALA A 23 -14.15 -6.66 24.61
C ALA A 23 -14.17 -5.14 24.86
N VAL A 24 -15.02 -4.70 25.78
CA VAL A 24 -15.05 -3.30 26.22
C VAL A 24 -13.76 -3.03 27.01
N ASN A 25 -12.79 -2.36 26.39
CA ASN A 25 -11.56 -1.90 27.04
C ASN A 25 -11.64 -0.40 27.31
N THR A 26 -11.14 0.03 28.47
CA THR A 26 -11.13 1.43 28.93
C THR A 26 -9.80 2.15 28.66
N GLU A 27 -8.89 1.54 27.90
CA GLU A 27 -7.61 2.17 27.55
C GLU A 27 -7.75 3.17 26.40
N SER A 28 -6.96 4.24 26.45
CA SER A 28 -6.89 5.24 25.37
C SER A 28 -6.42 4.57 24.08
N ALA A 29 -7.21 4.72 23.02
CA ALA A 29 -6.83 4.22 21.71
C ALA A 29 -5.52 4.90 21.24
N PRO A 30 -4.60 4.15 20.60
CA PRO A 30 -3.38 4.73 20.05
C PRO A 30 -3.71 5.82 19.03
N THR A 31 -2.84 6.81 18.86
CA THR A 31 -3.01 7.93 17.91
C THR A 31 -3.30 7.48 16.47
N TYR A 32 -2.84 6.28 16.09
CA TYR A 32 -3.03 5.66 14.78
C TYR A 32 -4.20 4.65 14.75
N ALA A 33 -5.19 4.82 15.61
CA ALA A 33 -6.35 3.95 15.63
C ALA A 33 -7.19 4.12 14.36
N MET A 34 -7.67 3.00 13.83
CA MET A 34 -8.59 2.98 12.68
C MET A 34 -9.82 3.86 12.91
N ASP A 35 -10.32 3.91 14.14
CA ASP A 35 -11.52 4.68 14.50
C ASP A 35 -11.29 6.21 14.41
N SER A 36 -10.02 6.65 14.38
CA SER A 36 -9.59 8.05 14.25
C SER A 36 -9.37 8.50 12.81
N LEU A 37 -9.45 7.58 11.83
CA LEU A 37 -9.28 7.93 10.43
C LEU A 37 -10.45 8.78 9.92
N VAL A 38 -10.13 9.74 9.04
CA VAL A 38 -11.10 10.65 8.42
C VAL A 38 -12.09 9.84 7.58
N ASP A 39 -13.38 10.11 7.75
CA ASP A 39 -14.45 9.40 7.06
C ASP A 39 -15.27 10.26 6.11
N HIS A 40 -15.01 11.57 6.03
CA HIS A 40 -15.72 12.56 5.20
C HIS A 40 -17.25 12.37 5.17
N PHE A 41 -17.87 12.02 6.31
CA PHE A 41 -19.29 11.67 6.40
C PHE A 41 -20.20 12.65 5.65
N ASP A 42 -20.00 13.96 5.86
CA ASP A 42 -20.85 15.02 5.32
C ASP A 42 -20.80 15.17 3.79
N HIS A 43 -19.84 14.51 3.12
CA HIS A 43 -19.69 14.57 1.67
C HIS A 43 -20.38 13.42 0.92
N PHE A 44 -20.81 12.37 1.62
CA PHE A 44 -21.49 11.25 0.99
C PHE A 44 -22.95 11.56 0.68
N SER A 45 -23.42 11.09 -0.48
CA SER A 45 -24.83 11.25 -0.84
C SER A 45 -25.71 10.31 -0.01
N SER A 46 -27.00 10.64 0.17
CA SER A 46 -27.93 9.78 0.90
C SER A 46 -28.00 8.35 0.33
N PRO A 47 -27.97 8.12 -1.00
CA PRO A 47 -27.82 6.78 -1.57
C PRO A 47 -26.56 6.03 -1.12
N ASP A 48 -25.41 6.69 -1.11
CA ASP A 48 -24.14 6.06 -0.68
C ASP A 48 -24.22 5.67 0.80
N LEU A 49 -24.71 6.59 1.65
CA LEU A 49 -24.90 6.34 3.08
C LEU A 49 -25.86 5.16 3.31
N PHE A 50 -26.94 5.07 2.53
CA PHE A 50 -27.86 3.94 2.61
C PHE A 50 -27.17 2.62 2.22
N GLU A 51 -26.37 2.61 1.15
CA GLU A 51 -25.63 1.42 0.73
C GLU A 51 -24.57 1.00 1.76
N TYR A 52 -23.86 1.93 2.38
CA TYR A 52 -22.94 1.64 3.48
C TYR A 52 -23.67 1.13 4.72
N ALA A 53 -24.82 1.69 5.07
CA ALA A 53 -25.61 1.24 6.22
C ALA A 53 -26.13 -0.18 6.01
N LEU A 54 -26.67 -0.47 4.81
CA LEU A 54 -27.12 -1.82 4.45
C LEU A 54 -25.96 -2.82 4.45
N THR A 55 -24.81 -2.44 3.89
CA THR A 55 -23.62 -3.28 3.89
C THR A 55 -23.12 -3.53 5.31
N GLY A 56 -23.01 -2.49 6.14
CA GLY A 56 -22.58 -2.60 7.54
C GLY A 56 -23.49 -3.53 8.34
N TRP A 57 -24.81 -3.43 8.13
CA TRP A 57 -25.79 -4.32 8.75
C TRP A 57 -25.65 -5.77 8.27
N LEU A 58 -25.47 -5.99 6.96
CA LEU A 58 -25.21 -7.32 6.42
C LEU A 58 -23.94 -7.94 7.04
N LEU A 59 -22.86 -7.16 7.14
CA LEU A 59 -21.62 -7.62 7.77
C LEU A 59 -21.83 -8.00 9.23
N ALA A 60 -22.61 -7.22 9.99
CA ALA A 60 -22.95 -7.55 11.37
C ALA A 60 -23.67 -8.89 11.49
N LYS A 61 -24.63 -9.18 10.59
CA LYS A 61 -25.31 -10.48 10.52
C LYS A 61 -24.33 -11.61 10.22
N LEU A 62 -23.41 -11.42 9.28
CA LEU A 62 -22.40 -12.42 8.94
C LEU A 62 -21.45 -12.68 10.13
N ILE A 63 -21.02 -11.63 10.83
CA ILE A 63 -20.17 -11.74 12.02
C ILE A 63 -20.91 -12.44 13.15
N ARG A 64 -22.20 -12.16 13.35
CA ARG A 64 -23.05 -12.82 14.36
C ARG A 64 -23.15 -14.34 14.12
N VAL A 65 -23.20 -14.76 12.85
CA VAL A 65 -23.19 -16.17 12.46
C VAL A 65 -21.80 -16.78 12.68
N ALA A 66 -20.72 -16.05 12.34
CA ALA A 66 -19.35 -16.51 12.54
C ALA A 66 -18.94 -16.59 14.03
N HIS A 67 -19.50 -15.72 14.88
CA HIS A 67 -19.26 -15.64 16.31
C HIS A 67 -20.58 -15.86 17.09
N PRO A 68 -21.00 -17.13 17.30
CA PRO A 68 -22.26 -17.42 17.95
C PRO A 68 -22.30 -16.99 19.43
N VAL A 69 -21.13 -16.88 20.07
CA VAL A 69 -20.97 -16.45 21.47
C VAL A 69 -20.70 -14.96 21.52
N VAL A 70 -21.53 -14.23 22.29
CA VAL A 70 -21.37 -12.79 22.51
C VAL A 70 -20.10 -12.51 23.33
N PRO A 71 -19.25 -11.54 22.92
CA PRO A 71 -18.07 -11.16 23.69
C PRO A 71 -18.42 -10.70 25.12
N ARG A 72 -17.45 -10.86 26.05
CA ARG A 72 -17.60 -10.38 27.43
C ARG A 72 -17.79 -8.86 27.47
N GLY A 73 -18.70 -8.39 28.33
CA GLY A 73 -18.99 -6.96 28.52
C GLY A 73 -20.27 -6.46 27.82
N TRP A 74 -20.93 -7.30 27.02
CA TRP A 74 -22.17 -6.95 26.32
C TRP A 74 -23.39 -7.52 27.02
N SER A 75 -24.42 -6.68 27.21
CA SER A 75 -25.66 -7.06 27.91
C SER A 75 -26.55 -7.99 27.10
N THR A 76 -26.63 -7.82 25.76
CA THR A 76 -27.46 -8.64 24.87
C THR A 76 -26.77 -8.90 23.53
N PRO A 77 -27.09 -10.03 22.85
CA PRO A 77 -26.59 -10.29 21.50
C PRO A 77 -27.04 -9.23 20.48
N ASP A 78 -28.24 -8.68 20.62
CA ASP A 78 -28.80 -7.71 19.69
C ASP A 78 -28.10 -6.36 19.78
N LEU A 79 -27.77 -5.91 21.00
CA LEU A 79 -27.01 -4.67 21.21
C LEU A 79 -25.60 -4.80 20.65
N TRP A 80 -24.97 -5.95 20.90
CA TRP A 80 -23.67 -6.29 20.35
C TRP A 80 -23.68 -6.22 18.81
N GLU A 81 -24.64 -6.89 18.17
CA GLU A 81 -24.79 -6.90 16.73
C GLU A 81 -25.04 -5.50 16.14
N LEU A 82 -25.87 -4.68 16.81
CA LEU A 82 -26.10 -3.30 16.42
C LEU A 82 -24.80 -2.48 16.44
N CYS A 83 -23.99 -2.62 17.50
CA CYS A 83 -22.70 -1.93 17.59
C CYS A 83 -21.71 -2.39 16.51
N VAL A 84 -21.71 -3.67 16.15
CA VAL A 84 -20.94 -4.15 15.00
C VAL A 84 -21.41 -3.48 13.71
N GLY A 85 -22.73 -3.42 13.50
CA GLY A 85 -23.31 -2.81 12.30
C GLY A 85 -22.95 -1.34 12.15
N LEU A 86 -23.06 -0.58 13.24
CA LEU A 86 -22.66 0.83 13.28
C LEU A 86 -21.16 1.01 13.03
N TRP A 87 -20.32 0.20 13.67
CA TRP A 87 -18.88 0.26 13.44
C TRP A 87 -18.50 -0.09 12.00
N CYS A 88 -19.12 -1.12 11.41
CA CYS A 88 -18.90 -1.49 10.01
C CYS A 88 -19.36 -0.37 9.06
N PHE A 89 -20.51 0.26 9.34
CA PHE A 89 -21.01 1.41 8.60
C PHE A 89 -19.97 2.54 8.58
N ASP A 90 -19.42 2.88 9.75
CA ASP A 90 -18.40 3.92 9.86
C ASP A 90 -17.08 3.53 9.18
N THR A 91 -16.68 2.27 9.35
CA THR A 91 -15.44 1.75 8.77
C THR A 91 -15.50 1.76 7.24
N LEU A 92 -16.64 1.46 6.63
CA LEU A 92 -16.77 1.46 5.16
C LEU A 92 -16.46 2.84 4.56
N ARG A 93 -16.91 3.93 5.20
CA ARG A 93 -16.62 5.29 4.76
C ARG A 93 -15.16 5.66 4.97
N ARG A 94 -14.58 5.30 6.14
CA ARG A 94 -13.14 5.47 6.38
C ARG A 94 -12.31 4.75 5.31
N LEU A 95 -12.68 3.52 4.96
CA LEU A 95 -11.95 2.76 3.95
C LEU A 95 -12.00 3.40 2.55
N GLN A 96 -13.05 4.14 2.22
CA GLN A 96 -13.14 4.84 0.93
C GLN A 96 -11.99 5.84 0.72
N CYS A 97 -11.56 6.50 1.79
CA CYS A 97 -10.54 7.55 1.74
C CYS A 97 -9.17 7.09 2.26
N ASN A 98 -9.09 5.97 2.98
CA ASN A 98 -7.86 5.54 3.66
C ASN A 98 -7.31 4.19 3.17
N ALA A 99 -8.10 3.41 2.42
CA ALA A 99 -7.65 2.11 1.94
C ALA A 99 -6.68 2.26 0.76
N HIS A 100 -5.61 1.47 0.80
CA HIS A 100 -4.55 1.48 -0.19
C HIS A 100 -4.73 0.33 -1.20
N ALA A 101 -4.62 0.65 -2.49
CA ALA A 101 -4.51 -0.35 -3.53
C ALA A 101 -3.13 -1.03 -3.44
N ILE A 102 -3.13 -2.34 -3.21
CA ILE A 102 -1.90 -3.15 -3.22
C ILE A 102 -1.69 -3.62 -4.65
N THR A 103 -0.54 -3.26 -5.23
CA THR A 103 -0.20 -3.54 -6.61
C THR A 103 0.97 -4.52 -6.71
N GLU A 104 0.97 -5.31 -7.77
CA GLU A 104 2.06 -6.19 -8.17
C GLU A 104 2.48 -5.86 -9.59
N VAL A 105 3.78 -5.96 -9.88
CA VAL A 105 4.33 -5.72 -11.21
C VAL A 105 4.25 -7.01 -12.01
N GLN A 106 3.56 -6.99 -13.15
CA GLN A 106 3.44 -8.13 -14.05
C GLN A 106 3.96 -7.79 -15.45
N GLU A 107 4.47 -8.80 -16.16
CA GLU A 107 4.79 -8.68 -17.59
C GLU A 107 3.51 -8.62 -18.42
N ASP A 108 3.42 -7.59 -19.27
CA ASP A 108 2.33 -7.43 -20.21
C ASP A 108 2.58 -8.33 -21.43
N LEU A 109 1.89 -9.47 -21.48
CA LEU A 109 2.00 -10.46 -22.56
C LEU A 109 1.05 -10.17 -23.72
N SER A 110 0.31 -9.05 -23.71
CA SER A 110 -0.69 -8.73 -24.74
C SER A 110 -0.10 -8.40 -26.11
N ASP A 111 1.20 -8.14 -26.18
CA ASP A 111 1.94 -7.80 -27.41
C ASP A 111 2.82 -8.95 -27.93
N VAL A 112 2.18 -10.06 -28.31
CA VAL A 112 2.88 -11.23 -28.89
C VAL A 112 3.42 -10.94 -30.32
N GLU A 113 2.99 -9.85 -30.96
CA GLU A 113 3.37 -9.51 -32.34
C GLU A 113 4.50 -8.48 -32.47
N SER A 114 4.94 -7.84 -31.38
CA SER A 114 6.10 -6.93 -31.43
C SER A 114 7.33 -7.57 -30.80
N ILE A 115 8.32 -7.91 -31.63
CA ILE A 115 9.68 -8.24 -31.18
C ILE A 115 10.34 -6.95 -30.69
N SER A 116 9.85 -6.40 -29.57
CA SER A 116 10.56 -5.36 -28.83
C SER A 116 11.40 -6.04 -27.77
N THR A 117 12.70 -5.77 -27.74
CA THR A 117 13.66 -6.30 -26.76
C THR A 117 13.38 -5.80 -25.33
N VAL A 118 12.47 -4.83 -25.17
CA VAL A 118 12.10 -4.23 -23.90
C VAL A 118 10.79 -4.85 -23.42
N ARG A 119 10.86 -5.60 -22.31
CA ARG A 119 9.67 -6.17 -21.67
C ARG A 119 8.80 -5.04 -21.13
N ARG A 120 7.52 -5.03 -21.50
CA ARG A 120 6.54 -4.13 -20.89
C ARG A 120 6.11 -4.68 -19.55
N LEU A 121 6.22 -3.84 -18.53
CA LEU A 121 5.79 -4.14 -17.18
C LEU A 121 4.57 -3.27 -16.87
N SER A 122 3.54 -3.86 -16.28
CA SER A 122 2.35 -3.16 -15.83
C SER A 122 2.16 -3.35 -14.32
N GLN A 123 1.61 -2.34 -13.65
CA GLN A 123 1.22 -2.43 -12.24
C GLN A 123 -0.24 -2.84 -12.15
N MET A 124 -0.51 -4.03 -11.64
CA MET A 124 -1.87 -4.53 -11.46
C MET A 124 -2.29 -4.49 -10.00
N ARG A 125 -3.51 -4.03 -9.71
CA ARG A 125 -4.09 -4.06 -8.36
C ARG A 125 -4.52 -5.49 -8.03
N ILE A 126 -3.86 -6.09 -7.03
CA ILE A 126 -4.13 -7.46 -6.58
C ILE A 126 -4.94 -7.51 -5.29
N ALA A 127 -4.90 -6.45 -4.47
CA ALA A 127 -5.60 -6.41 -3.20
C ALA A 127 -5.89 -4.96 -2.74
N THR A 128 -6.55 -4.85 -1.59
CA THR A 128 -6.77 -3.59 -0.87
C THR A 128 -6.41 -3.81 0.59
N GLY A 129 -5.61 -2.89 1.15
CA GLY A 129 -5.17 -2.94 2.54
C GLY A 129 -5.47 -1.63 3.27
N LEU A 130 -5.49 -1.68 4.60
CA LEU A 130 -5.52 -0.49 5.43
C LEU A 130 -4.23 -0.42 6.25
N PHE A 131 -3.59 0.75 6.22
CA PHE A 131 -2.33 1.04 6.89
C PHE A 131 -2.48 2.38 7.60
N PRO A 132 -3.05 2.40 8.82
CA PRO A 132 -3.42 3.65 9.49
C PRO A 132 -2.26 4.64 9.62
N SER A 133 -1.02 4.16 9.80
CA SER A 133 0.15 5.04 9.89
C SER A 133 0.46 5.72 8.56
N VAL A 134 0.27 5.01 7.44
CA VAL A 134 0.46 5.57 6.08
C VAL A 134 -0.71 6.47 5.65
N SER A 135 -1.92 6.18 6.12
CA SER A 135 -3.10 7.01 5.90
C SER A 135 -2.98 8.43 6.47
N MET A 136 -2.00 8.68 7.36
CA MET A 136 -1.69 10.02 7.87
C MET A 136 -0.93 10.91 6.88
N LEU A 137 -0.35 10.32 5.82
CA LEU A 137 0.45 11.07 4.86
C LEU A 137 -0.45 11.79 3.87
N ASN A 138 -0.32 13.11 3.80
CA ASN A 138 -1.07 13.92 2.85
C ASN A 138 -0.61 13.71 1.40
N HIS A 139 -1.46 14.15 0.47
CA HIS A 139 -1.21 14.01 -0.95
C HIS A 139 -0.30 15.12 -1.51
N SER A 140 0.63 14.73 -2.38
CA SER A 140 1.19 15.60 -3.42
C SER A 140 1.18 14.86 -4.76
N CYS A 141 0.89 15.56 -5.86
CA CYS A 141 1.00 14.97 -7.20
C CYS A 141 2.45 14.60 -7.56
N GLU A 142 3.41 15.19 -6.86
CA GLU A 142 4.83 14.87 -6.91
C GLU A 142 5.33 14.56 -5.48
N PRO A 143 5.22 13.29 -5.04
CA PRO A 143 5.36 12.92 -3.64
C PRO A 143 6.82 12.93 -3.16
N SER A 144 6.99 12.92 -1.84
CA SER A 144 8.30 12.75 -1.19
C SER A 144 8.67 11.28 -0.98
N VAL A 145 7.65 10.40 -0.89
CA VAL A 145 7.79 8.96 -0.72
C VAL A 145 7.01 8.20 -1.77
N VAL A 146 7.44 6.96 -2.04
CA VAL A 146 6.70 5.98 -2.84
C VAL A 146 6.42 4.73 -2.01
N ASN A 147 5.29 4.08 -2.32
CA ASN A 147 4.86 2.87 -1.63
C ASN A 147 5.40 1.64 -2.35
N ASP A 148 5.86 0.67 -1.58
CA ASP A 148 6.16 -0.68 -2.04
C ASP A 148 5.50 -1.70 -1.14
N PHE A 149 5.10 -2.82 -1.71
CA PHE A 149 4.37 -3.86 -0.99
C PHE A 149 5.18 -5.16 -0.99
N HIS A 150 5.51 -5.65 0.19
CA HIS A 150 6.27 -6.89 0.33
C HIS A 150 5.73 -7.72 1.49
N ASN A 151 5.31 -8.96 1.24
CA ASN A 151 4.85 -9.92 2.26
C ASN A 151 3.82 -9.33 3.26
N GLY A 152 2.88 -8.54 2.76
CA GLY A 152 1.87 -7.88 3.59
C GLY A 152 2.41 -6.74 4.44
N TYR A 153 3.53 -6.15 4.06
CA TYR A 153 4.00 -4.87 4.60
C TYR A 153 3.89 -3.80 3.53
N ILE A 154 3.59 -2.58 3.97
CA ILE A 154 3.86 -1.38 3.18
C ILE A 154 5.22 -0.83 3.58
N ILE A 155 6.04 -0.54 2.58
CA ILE A 155 7.37 0.04 2.71
C ILE A 155 7.34 1.40 2.04
N LEU A 156 7.63 2.45 2.82
CA LEU A 156 7.79 3.80 2.30
C LEU A 156 9.24 4.05 1.93
N ARG A 157 9.49 4.51 0.71
CA ARG A 157 10.82 4.90 0.26
C ARG A 157 10.84 6.37 -0.13
N CYS A 158 11.75 7.13 0.48
CA CYS A 158 11.97 8.51 0.09
C CYS A 158 12.52 8.57 -1.34
N VAL A 159 11.89 9.38 -2.18
CA VAL A 159 12.34 9.68 -3.55
C VAL A 159 12.91 11.09 -3.67
N LYS A 160 12.86 11.86 -2.57
CA LYS A 160 13.43 13.19 -2.43
C LYS A 160 14.07 13.35 -1.05
N PRO A 161 15.05 14.28 -0.88
CA PRO A 161 15.50 14.68 0.44
C PRO A 161 14.34 15.22 1.28
N ILE A 162 14.28 14.84 2.56
CA ILE A 162 13.28 15.32 3.53
C ILE A 162 14.06 15.84 4.73
N GLY A 163 13.93 17.12 5.04
CA GLY A 163 14.57 17.79 6.17
C GLY A 163 13.74 17.69 7.46
N PRO A 164 14.34 18.01 8.62
CA PRO A 164 13.60 18.09 9.88
C PRO A 164 12.47 19.13 9.81
N GLY A 165 11.25 18.72 10.13
CA GLY A 165 10.06 19.57 10.09
C GLY A 165 9.35 19.63 8.74
N ASP A 166 9.93 19.02 7.69
CA ASP A 166 9.26 18.89 6.40
C ASP A 166 8.11 17.89 6.49
N GLU A 167 7.03 18.19 5.78
CA GLU A 167 5.91 17.27 5.64
C GLU A 167 6.25 16.14 4.65
N VAL A 168 5.82 14.93 5.01
CA VAL A 168 6.01 13.74 4.18
C VAL A 168 4.75 13.52 3.33
N PHE A 169 4.89 13.74 2.02
CA PHE A 169 3.82 13.55 1.05
C PHE A 169 3.88 12.20 0.35
N ASN A 170 2.72 11.55 0.24
CA ASN A 170 2.46 10.37 -0.59
C ASN A 170 1.65 10.77 -1.84
N CYS A 171 1.50 9.87 -2.82
CA CYS A 171 0.62 10.07 -3.97
C CYS A 171 -0.61 9.14 -3.87
N TYR A 172 -1.80 9.69 -4.04
CA TYR A 172 -3.08 8.98 -3.87
C TYR A 172 -3.58 8.33 -5.17
N GLY A 173 -2.75 8.32 -6.21
CA GLY A 173 -3.08 7.82 -7.53
C GLY A 173 -2.63 8.78 -8.65
N PRO A 174 -3.22 9.99 -8.75
CA PRO A 174 -2.95 10.87 -9.88
C PRO A 174 -1.58 11.55 -9.75
N HIS A 175 -0.54 10.88 -10.24
CA HIS A 175 0.82 11.43 -10.34
C HIS A 175 0.92 12.42 -11.52
N TYR A 176 1.71 13.49 -11.35
CA TYR A 176 1.81 14.54 -12.38
C TYR A 176 2.38 14.04 -13.71
N GLU A 177 3.32 13.08 -13.70
CA GLU A 177 3.91 12.51 -14.93
C GLU A 177 2.93 11.65 -15.72
N HIS A 178 2.07 10.88 -15.03
CA HIS A 178 1.10 9.98 -15.67
C HIS A 178 -0.23 10.67 -15.99
N HIS A 179 -0.54 11.76 -15.27
CA HIS A 179 -1.75 12.54 -15.44
C HIS A 179 -1.38 14.02 -15.56
N PRO A 180 -0.89 14.49 -16.73
CA PRO A 180 -0.37 15.85 -16.87
C PRO A 180 -1.43 16.95 -16.67
N ASP A 181 -2.70 16.66 -16.97
CA ASP A 181 -3.80 17.60 -16.77
C ASP A 181 -4.14 17.81 -15.28
N ALA A 182 -3.82 18.99 -14.77
CA ALA A 182 -4.09 19.40 -13.40
C ALA A 182 -5.59 19.43 -13.05
N ALA A 183 -6.46 19.80 -14.00
CA ALA A 183 -7.90 19.86 -13.74
C ALA A 183 -8.46 18.45 -13.53
N ASN A 184 -8.04 17.50 -14.35
CA ASN A 184 -8.38 16.09 -14.18
C ASN A 184 -7.88 15.53 -12.84
N ARG A 185 -6.60 15.77 -12.48
CA ARG A 185 -6.06 15.33 -11.17
C ARG A 185 -6.89 15.87 -9.99
N LYS A 186 -7.23 17.17 -10.01
CA LYS A 186 -8.07 17.79 -8.98
C LYS A 186 -9.48 17.21 -8.95
N SER A 187 -10.08 16.87 -10.09
CA SER A 187 -11.39 16.21 -10.13
C SER A 187 -11.35 14.84 -9.46
N LEU A 188 -10.38 14.00 -9.83
CA LEU A 188 -10.21 12.66 -9.26
C LEU A 188 -10.00 12.71 -7.74
N LEU A 189 -9.17 13.65 -7.26
CA LEU A 189 -8.91 13.81 -5.83
C LEU A 189 -10.15 14.31 -5.08
N ARG A 190 -10.89 15.27 -5.64
CA ARG A 190 -12.10 15.81 -5.03
C ARG A 190 -13.24 14.79 -4.99
N GLU A 191 -13.36 13.94 -6.00
CA GLU A 191 -14.37 12.89 -6.07
C GLU A 191 -14.18 11.81 -4.99
N GLN A 192 -12.93 11.44 -4.69
CA GLN A 192 -12.65 10.36 -3.74
C GLN A 192 -12.25 10.83 -2.33
N TYR A 193 -11.52 11.94 -2.23
CA TYR A 193 -10.90 12.42 -0.99
C TYR A 193 -11.39 13.82 -0.58
N TYR A 194 -12.30 14.43 -1.34
CA TYR A 194 -13.01 15.65 -0.96
C TYR A 194 -12.13 16.86 -0.64
N PHE A 195 -10.94 16.94 -1.25
CA PHE A 195 -10.05 18.09 -1.17
C PHE A 195 -9.58 18.53 -2.55
N GLU A 196 -9.04 19.76 -2.63
CA GLU A 196 -8.38 20.27 -3.83
C GLU A 196 -6.87 20.33 -3.60
N CYS A 197 -6.09 19.72 -4.49
CA CYS A 197 -4.63 19.72 -4.40
C CYS A 197 -4.03 21.07 -4.82
N ASP A 198 -3.15 21.61 -3.99
CA ASP A 198 -2.47 22.90 -4.16
C ASP A 198 -0.96 22.76 -4.42
N CYS A 199 -0.47 21.54 -4.69
CA CYS A 199 0.94 21.31 -5.02
C CYS A 199 1.39 22.12 -6.24
N MET A 200 2.71 22.27 -6.43
CA MET A 200 3.29 23.08 -7.51
C MET A 200 2.77 22.71 -8.90
N HIS A 201 2.59 21.41 -9.19
CA HIS A 201 2.05 20.93 -10.48
C HIS A 201 0.57 21.23 -10.69
N CYS A 202 -0.17 21.48 -9.60
CA CYS A 202 -1.60 21.80 -9.63
C CYS A 202 -1.88 23.31 -9.58
N THR A 203 -0.93 24.11 -9.10
CA THR A 203 -1.03 25.58 -9.03
C THR A 203 -0.30 26.28 -10.19
N LYS A 204 0.78 25.68 -10.69
CA LYS A 204 1.58 26.20 -11.82
C LYS A 204 1.81 25.09 -12.85
N PRO A 205 0.77 24.68 -13.59
CA PRO A 205 0.88 23.58 -14.56
C PRO A 205 1.92 23.85 -15.66
N ASP A 206 2.15 25.12 -16.02
CA ASP A 206 3.12 25.52 -17.05
C ASP A 206 4.58 25.60 -16.54
N CYS A 207 4.83 25.41 -15.25
CA CYS A 207 6.17 25.42 -14.66
C CYS A 207 6.78 24.02 -14.50
N SER A 208 6.20 23.00 -15.14
CA SER A 208 6.96 21.78 -15.42
C SER A 208 8.03 22.11 -16.45
N GLU A 209 9.09 22.80 -16.02
CA GLU A 209 10.37 22.67 -16.71
C GLU A 209 10.63 21.17 -16.71
N ALA A 210 10.38 20.52 -17.85
CA ALA A 210 10.98 19.24 -18.13
C ALA A 210 12.46 19.49 -17.86
N HIS A 211 12.97 18.94 -16.75
CA HIS A 211 14.38 19.07 -16.43
C HIS A 211 15.08 18.32 -17.54
N GLU A 212 15.44 19.01 -18.63
CA GLU A 212 16.22 18.43 -19.70
C GLU A 212 17.44 17.84 -19.01
N PRO A 213 17.61 16.51 -19.04
CA PRO A 213 18.71 15.89 -18.34
C PRO A 213 19.97 16.57 -18.84
N SER A 214 20.75 17.14 -17.92
CA SER A 214 21.97 17.86 -18.29
C SER A 214 22.82 16.96 -19.18
N VAL A 215 23.58 17.54 -20.11
CA VAL A 215 24.46 16.78 -21.02
C VAL A 215 25.27 15.70 -20.28
N LYS A 216 25.71 15.99 -19.05
CA LYS A 216 26.42 15.04 -18.16
C LYS A 216 25.57 13.86 -17.67
N GLN A 217 24.30 14.11 -17.32
CA GLN A 217 23.38 13.04 -16.92
C GLN A 217 23.04 12.15 -18.12
N THR A 218 22.83 12.76 -19.30
CA THR A 218 22.55 12.05 -20.55
C THR A 218 23.75 11.18 -20.97
N ASP A 219 24.98 11.69 -20.88
CA ASP A 219 26.20 10.93 -21.16
C ASP A 219 26.41 9.75 -20.19
N ALA A 220 26.10 9.93 -18.90
CA ALA A 220 26.18 8.86 -17.91
C ALA A 220 25.17 7.75 -18.18
N TRP A 221 23.93 8.10 -18.56
CA TRP A 221 22.91 7.13 -18.96
C TRP A 221 23.27 6.42 -20.27
N GLN A 222 23.79 7.13 -21.27
CA GLN A 222 24.28 6.52 -22.51
C GLN A 222 25.46 5.57 -22.26
N THR A 223 26.36 5.93 -21.34
CA THR A 223 27.47 5.06 -20.94
C THR A 223 26.96 3.80 -20.24
N ALA A 224 26.01 3.94 -19.31
CA ALA A 224 25.40 2.80 -18.62
C ALA A 224 24.65 1.87 -19.59
N LEU A 225 23.89 2.43 -20.55
CA LEU A 225 23.19 1.69 -21.59
C LEU A 225 24.17 0.95 -22.51
N THR A 226 25.30 1.56 -22.85
CA THR A 226 26.35 0.94 -23.66
C THR A 226 26.98 -0.27 -22.93
N VAL A 227 27.24 -0.13 -21.63
CA VAL A 227 27.72 -1.25 -20.79
C VAL A 227 26.68 -2.37 -20.73
N LEU A 228 25.42 -2.06 -20.49
CA LEU A 228 24.34 -3.05 -20.44
C LEU A 228 24.19 -3.81 -21.77
N ASN A 229 24.16 -3.11 -22.90
CA ASN A 229 24.06 -3.71 -24.23
C ASN A 229 25.25 -4.62 -24.54
N ASN A 230 26.49 -4.18 -24.24
CA ASN A 230 27.68 -5.01 -24.43
C ASN A 230 27.71 -6.26 -23.54
N THR A 231 27.09 -6.18 -22.35
CA THR A 231 26.97 -7.31 -21.42
C THR A 231 25.91 -8.31 -21.87
N MET A 232 24.82 -7.85 -22.49
CA MET A 232 23.79 -8.72 -23.08
C MET A 232 24.30 -9.46 -24.32
N VAL A 233 25.08 -8.81 -25.19
CA VAL A 233 25.69 -9.43 -26.39
C VAL A 233 26.70 -10.53 -26.04
N ARG A 234 27.42 -10.40 -24.92
CA ARG A 234 28.34 -11.45 -24.43
C ARG A 234 27.65 -12.69 -23.88
N ARG A 235 26.39 -12.59 -23.43
CA ARG A 235 25.62 -13.74 -22.92
C ARG A 235 25.09 -14.64 -24.04
N THR A 236 24.88 -14.10 -25.24
CA THR A 236 24.43 -14.88 -26.41
C THR A 236 25.55 -15.66 -27.11
N SER A 237 26.83 -15.41 -26.78
CA SER A 237 27.98 -16.07 -27.42
C SER A 237 28.66 -17.16 -26.57
N CYS A 238 28.10 -17.51 -25.41
CA CYS A 238 28.70 -18.48 -24.49
C CYS A 238 27.65 -19.51 -24.03
N SER A 239 26.98 -20.18 -24.97
CA SER A 239 25.96 -21.20 -24.67
C SER A 239 26.49 -22.61 -24.51
N ASP A 240 27.77 -22.92 -24.83
CA ASP A 240 28.15 -24.32 -25.05
C ASP A 240 29.10 -24.93 -23.97
N GLU A 241 29.58 -24.17 -22.97
CA GLU A 241 30.50 -24.72 -21.95
C GLU A 241 30.04 -24.59 -20.49
N ALA A 242 28.85 -24.04 -20.21
CA ALA A 242 28.39 -23.74 -18.85
C ALA A 242 27.70 -24.89 -18.08
N HIS A 243 27.81 -26.15 -18.55
CA HIS A 243 27.19 -27.30 -17.87
C HIS A 243 28.06 -27.98 -16.80
N LYS A 244 29.32 -27.55 -16.57
CA LYS A 244 30.19 -28.14 -15.54
C LYS A 244 30.40 -27.29 -14.27
N THR A 245 29.96 -26.03 -14.26
CA THR A 245 30.20 -25.08 -13.14
C THR A 245 29.03 -24.91 -12.17
N HIS A 246 27.87 -25.53 -12.45
CA HIS A 246 26.67 -25.38 -11.61
C HIS A 246 26.67 -26.25 -10.33
N GLN A 247 27.53 -27.27 -10.24
CA GLN A 247 27.62 -28.14 -9.04
C GLN A 247 28.53 -27.57 -7.94
N THR A 248 29.59 -26.81 -8.28
CA THR A 248 30.52 -26.25 -7.29
C THR A 248 30.00 -24.98 -6.60
N ALA A 249 29.10 -24.22 -7.23
CA ALA A 249 28.50 -23.02 -6.65
C ALA A 249 27.48 -23.33 -5.53
N HIS A 250 26.81 -24.48 -5.60
CA HIS A 250 25.81 -24.89 -4.60
C HIS A 250 26.47 -25.33 -3.28
N GLU A 251 27.69 -25.89 -3.33
CA GLU A 251 28.47 -26.25 -2.14
C GLU A 251 29.10 -25.02 -1.46
N ALA A 252 29.53 -24.02 -2.23
CA ALA A 252 30.04 -22.75 -1.70
C ALA A 252 28.95 -21.90 -1.03
N ALA A 253 27.71 -21.91 -1.55
CA ALA A 253 26.58 -21.19 -0.97
C ALA A 253 26.10 -21.79 0.37
N SER A 254 26.20 -23.12 0.53
CA SER A 254 25.89 -23.78 1.81
C SER A 254 26.90 -23.45 2.91
N GLN A 255 28.20 -23.32 2.57
CA GLN A 255 29.23 -22.95 3.55
C GLN A 255 29.18 -21.48 3.96
N HIS A 256 28.76 -20.57 3.06
CA HIS A 256 28.65 -19.15 3.38
C HIS A 256 27.43 -18.82 4.28
N LYS A 257 26.37 -19.65 4.22
CA LYS A 257 25.19 -19.51 5.10
C LYS A 257 25.51 -19.81 6.56
N HIS A 258 26.46 -20.70 6.85
CA HIS A 258 26.93 -20.98 8.22
C HIS A 258 27.88 -19.92 8.79
N ALA A 259 28.60 -19.18 7.93
CA ALA A 259 29.53 -18.14 8.37
C ALA A 259 28.83 -16.81 8.73
N CYS A 260 27.65 -16.54 8.17
CA CYS A 260 26.92 -15.28 8.40
C CYS A 260 26.11 -15.26 9.72
N ASP A 261 25.76 -16.43 10.26
CA ASP A 261 25.05 -16.54 11.55
C ASP A 261 25.94 -16.32 12.78
N THR A 262 27.26 -16.19 12.61
CA THR A 262 28.23 -16.04 13.72
C THR A 262 28.84 -14.65 13.83
N GLN A 263 28.55 -13.72 12.91
CA GLN A 263 29.03 -12.34 12.99
C GLN A 263 27.88 -11.35 13.14
N GLY A 264 27.54 -11.03 14.39
CA GLY A 264 26.59 -10.00 14.77
C GLY A 264 27.00 -8.61 14.28
N LYS A 265 26.69 -8.28 13.02
CA LYS A 265 26.81 -6.94 12.45
C LYS A 265 25.41 -6.35 12.30
N SER A 266 25.18 -5.27 13.06
CA SER A 266 23.97 -4.45 13.07
C SER A 266 23.61 -3.97 11.66
N ARG A 267 22.36 -4.24 11.25
CA ARG A 267 21.77 -3.69 10.03
C ARG A 267 21.41 -2.20 10.24
N PRO A 268 21.46 -1.36 9.20
CA PRO A 268 21.05 0.05 9.32
C PRO A 268 19.55 0.16 9.58
N ASP A 269 19.18 1.07 10.48
CA ASP A 269 17.80 1.41 10.85
C ASP A 269 17.07 2.04 9.66
N TRP A 270 16.10 1.32 9.10
CA TRP A 270 15.19 1.83 8.08
C TRP A 270 13.82 2.13 8.68
N VAL A 271 13.29 3.30 8.29
CA VAL A 271 12.06 3.95 8.74
C VAL A 271 10.81 3.09 8.50
N SER A 272 9.92 3.13 9.51
CA SER A 272 8.55 2.60 9.62
C SER A 272 8.12 1.50 8.64
N VAL A 273 8.05 0.27 9.15
CA VAL A 273 7.47 -0.90 8.49
C VAL A 273 6.17 -1.26 9.20
N GLU A 274 5.02 -1.06 8.53
CA GLU A 274 3.71 -1.42 9.08
C GLU A 274 3.23 -2.76 8.50
N ARG A 275 2.95 -3.74 9.38
CA ARG A 275 2.52 -5.10 9.02
C ARG A 275 1.00 -5.16 8.86
N ILE A 276 0.51 -5.78 7.79
CA ILE A 276 -0.84 -6.34 7.72
C ILE A 276 -0.89 -7.54 8.69
N ARG A 277 -1.43 -7.37 9.91
CA ARG A 277 -1.84 -8.52 10.72
C ARG A 277 -3.16 -9.07 10.15
N GLN A 278 -3.05 -10.06 9.27
CA GLN A 278 -4.19 -10.84 8.80
C GLN A 278 -3.87 -12.36 8.75
N SER A 279 -3.57 -12.99 9.89
CA SER A 279 -3.93 -14.40 10.15
C SER A 279 -3.85 -14.77 11.64
N LEU A 280 -4.72 -15.70 12.01
CA LEU A 280 -4.77 -16.43 13.29
C LEU A 280 -3.51 -17.31 13.47
N SER A 281 -3.21 -17.65 14.72
CA SER A 281 -2.07 -18.43 15.25
C SER A 281 -0.73 -17.68 15.34
N ASP A 282 -0.48 -17.02 16.47
CA ASP A 282 0.34 -17.57 17.57
C ASP A 282 0.53 -16.54 18.70
N ARG A 283 0.77 -17.07 19.91
CA ARG A 283 0.75 -16.42 21.24
C ARG A 283 1.84 -15.33 21.44
N PRO A 284 1.74 -14.49 22.50
CA PRO A 284 2.37 -13.19 22.55
C PRO A 284 3.84 -13.26 22.95
N ILE A 285 4.65 -12.32 22.42
CA ILE A 285 5.95 -11.98 22.98
C ILE A 285 5.88 -10.53 23.45
N SER A 286 6.33 -10.35 24.69
CA SER A 286 6.42 -9.16 25.52
C SER A 286 7.08 -7.96 24.83
N VAL A 287 6.53 -6.78 25.09
CA VAL A 287 7.16 -5.48 24.80
C VAL A 287 7.78 -4.98 26.11
N GLU A 288 9.11 -4.92 26.18
CA GLU A 288 9.83 -4.09 27.13
C GLU A 288 10.25 -2.78 26.43
N ASN A 289 9.82 -1.66 27.04
CA ASN A 289 10.48 -0.35 27.15
C ASN A 289 11.15 0.29 25.92
N ALA A 290 10.62 1.45 25.50
CA ALA A 290 11.33 2.74 25.43
C ALA A 290 10.36 3.81 24.87
N VAL A 291 9.97 4.78 25.70
CA VAL A 291 10.28 6.24 25.61
C VAL A 291 9.72 6.91 24.36
#